data_AF-A0A6A5UWK7-F1
#
_entry.id   AF-A0A6A5UWK7-F1
#
_cell.length_a   1.000
_cell.length_b   1.000
_cell.length_c   1.000
_cell.angle_alpha   90.00
_cell.angle_beta   90.00
_cell.angle_gamma   90.00
#
_symmetry.space_group_name_H-M   'P 1'
#
loop_
_entity.id
_entity.type
_entity.pdbx_description
1 polymer ?
#
loop_
_entity_poly.entity_id
_entity_poly.type
_entity_poly.pdbx_seq_one_letter_code
_entity_poly.pdbx_strand_id
1 'polypeptide(L)'
;MIQTRDGSINWTECPTAITDVNGVPSDCGTLAVPLDYTDLDSGKKLNLTLIRIKAAIQPSKGNILINPGGPGIGGFQYLSGADAPIILRCSFRLVLTLPRGTGDTLPVTCYDPKSIYDQVEVLRSTVMVPALTNASSSALGELWAISGANAIRCAREAKDVLPLVSTAFTARDYIQVVDALGEDGMLRYWGHSYGTQLGATIAAMFPERIHRMVIDGVVNPHEYTDGWEYDPVPAGDLALEQFLKSCVAAGPDVCLLARDNATVASLTTKITDLLDEVRVEPILMGSNVTSELVGPGELISVLNNGFRIAQALAPYIAAWLDAVFRRNLTAYHAARAVLFAGDEAAGPFGGASAGISTIAIRCADSTFRADKLDGEVRRRVEKLESMSHLFGDSYPASYLSCARWKVKGKEQYTGDYKAKTKYPMFIIGSPYDLRTPLSSAKNVSAGFEGSVVLQHNGLGHTVRYSPGQCAINAVRAYFNNGTLPEEGTVCEPDFDIFSGHSLRESFLPEGLGNGTNGTAAKPGANAPLEFESGAAAGRVGWTLRWVVLSLAVFRAAWGM
;
A
#
# COMPACT_ATOMS: atom_id res chain seq x y z
N MET A 1 -8.17 -35.03 1.66
CA MET A 1 -6.91 -35.42 2.33
C MET A 1 -5.85 -35.64 1.27
N ILE A 2 -4.92 -34.71 1.09
CA ILE A 2 -3.71 -34.93 0.30
C ILE A 2 -2.55 -34.79 1.29
N GLN A 3 -1.87 -35.91 1.57
CA GLN A 3 -0.58 -35.92 2.23
C GLN A 3 0.49 -35.56 1.19
N THR A 4 1.21 -34.47 1.41
CA THR A 4 2.59 -34.31 0.91
C THR A 4 3.43 -33.79 2.05
N ARG A 5 4.03 -34.73 2.79
CA ARG A 5 4.89 -34.49 3.96
C ARG A 5 6.35 -34.31 3.52
N ASP A 6 6.56 -33.58 2.43
CA ASP A 6 7.88 -33.35 1.85
C ASP A 6 8.02 -31.84 1.57
N GLY A 7 8.36 -31.10 2.62
CA GLY A 7 8.34 -29.63 2.61
C GLY A 7 8.61 -29.07 3.99
N SER A 8 9.75 -29.38 4.59
CA SER A 8 10.22 -28.68 5.79
C SER A 8 10.83 -27.33 5.40
N ILE A 9 10.54 -26.27 6.16
CA ILE A 9 11.24 -24.99 5.98
C ILE A 9 12.61 -25.09 6.64
N ASN A 10 13.67 -24.98 5.84
CA ASN A 10 15.02 -24.87 6.37
C ASN A 10 15.34 -23.40 6.68
N TRP A 11 15.41 -23.06 7.96
CA TRP A 11 15.67 -21.69 8.42
C TRP A 11 17.18 -21.43 8.50
N THR A 12 17.65 -20.38 7.83
CA THR A 12 19.03 -19.92 7.81
C THR A 12 19.12 -18.46 8.19
N GLU A 13 20.33 -17.95 8.39
CA GLU A 13 20.53 -16.50 8.43
C GLU A 13 20.05 -15.88 7.11
N CYS A 14 19.46 -14.69 7.22
CA CYS A 14 19.07 -13.93 6.05
C CYS A 14 20.33 -13.40 5.32
N PRO A 15 20.27 -13.22 3.99
CA PRO A 15 21.31 -12.50 3.24
C PRO A 15 21.54 -11.09 3.79
N THR A 16 22.75 -10.54 3.65
CA THR A 16 23.11 -9.22 4.22
C THR A 16 22.16 -8.09 3.80
N ALA A 17 21.73 -8.11 2.53
CA ALA A 17 20.76 -7.17 1.96
C ALA A 17 19.36 -7.22 2.62
N ILE A 18 19.07 -8.31 3.34
CA ILE A 18 17.85 -8.55 4.10
C ILE A 18 18.12 -8.43 5.62
N THR A 19 19.34 -8.67 6.10
CA THR A 19 19.68 -8.53 7.54
C THR A 19 19.90 -7.09 8.00
N ASP A 20 19.94 -6.12 7.08
CA ASP A 20 19.88 -4.68 7.38
C ASP A 20 18.45 -4.18 7.70
N VAL A 21 17.53 -5.10 8.06
CA VAL A 21 16.21 -4.79 8.64
C VAL A 21 16.41 -4.29 10.08
N ASN A 22 17.04 -3.12 10.22
CA ASN A 22 17.07 -2.28 11.42
C ASN A 22 17.40 -2.99 12.75
N GLY A 23 18.25 -4.02 12.71
CA GLY A 23 18.68 -4.77 13.90
C GLY A 23 17.59 -5.67 14.51
N VAL A 24 16.52 -5.99 13.78
CA VAL A 24 15.50 -6.93 14.24
C VAL A 24 15.98 -8.37 13.98
N PRO A 25 16.09 -9.24 15.00
CA PRO A 25 16.52 -10.62 14.80
C PRO A 25 15.57 -11.40 13.89
N SER A 26 16.09 -11.85 12.75
CA SER A 26 15.33 -12.59 11.74
C SER A 26 16.08 -13.81 11.20
N ASP A 27 15.33 -14.78 10.70
CA ASP A 27 15.84 -15.87 9.86
C ASP A 27 15.03 -15.96 8.57
N CYS A 28 15.66 -16.50 7.53
CA CYS A 28 15.10 -16.66 6.20
C CYS A 28 14.92 -18.15 5.91
N GLY A 29 13.95 -18.49 5.08
CA GLY A 29 13.70 -19.87 4.71
C GLY A 29 13.09 -19.97 3.33
N THR A 30 13.16 -21.18 2.78
CA THR A 30 12.55 -21.51 1.49
C THR A 30 11.59 -22.67 1.67
N LEU A 31 10.43 -22.60 1.02
CA LEU A 31 9.46 -23.70 0.96
C LEU A 31 9.15 -24.05 -0.48
N ALA A 32 9.37 -25.30 -0.87
CA ALA A 32 8.94 -25.81 -2.16
C ALA A 32 7.42 -26.12 -2.13
N VAL A 33 6.65 -25.45 -2.97
CA VAL A 33 5.21 -25.67 -3.15
C VAL A 33 4.91 -26.05 -4.59
N PRO A 34 3.73 -26.61 -4.93
CA PRO A 34 3.33 -26.80 -6.32
C PRO A 34 3.40 -25.49 -7.13
N LEU A 35 4.05 -25.53 -8.29
CA LEU A 35 4.03 -24.40 -9.23
C LEU A 35 2.60 -24.15 -9.71
N ASP A 36 1.88 -25.23 -10.03
CA ASP A 36 0.51 -25.22 -10.53
C ASP A 36 -0.36 -26.18 -9.70
N TYR A 37 -1.29 -25.64 -8.91
CA TYR A 37 -2.20 -26.46 -8.10
C TYR A 37 -3.29 -27.15 -8.93
N THR A 38 -3.45 -26.78 -10.20
CA THR A 38 -4.37 -27.43 -11.14
C THR A 38 -3.70 -28.54 -11.96
N ASP A 39 -2.37 -28.69 -11.85
CA ASP A 39 -1.57 -29.71 -12.53
C ASP A 39 -0.51 -30.28 -11.57
N LEU A 40 -0.98 -30.98 -10.54
CA LEU A 40 -0.13 -31.60 -9.52
C LEU A 40 0.73 -32.76 -10.07
N ASP A 41 0.25 -33.43 -11.13
CA ASP A 41 0.95 -34.56 -11.75
C ASP A 41 2.24 -34.13 -12.48
N SER A 42 2.34 -32.86 -12.88
CA SER A 42 3.58 -32.31 -13.45
C SER A 42 4.79 -32.39 -12.53
N GLY A 43 4.58 -32.47 -11.21
CA GLY A 43 5.64 -32.46 -10.20
C GLY A 43 6.42 -31.14 -10.09
N LYS A 44 6.11 -30.13 -10.91
CA LYS A 44 6.84 -28.85 -10.94
C LYS A 44 6.62 -28.08 -9.64
N LYS A 45 7.70 -27.50 -9.10
CA LYS A 45 7.70 -26.77 -7.84
C LYS A 45 8.04 -25.30 -8.04
N LEU A 46 7.48 -24.47 -7.17
CA LEU A 46 7.87 -23.09 -6.93
C LEU A 46 8.52 -23.02 -5.54
N ASN A 47 9.64 -22.31 -5.44
CA ASN A 47 10.27 -22.02 -4.16
C ASN A 47 9.74 -20.69 -3.64
N LEU A 48 8.97 -20.75 -2.56
CA LEU A 48 8.54 -19.57 -1.82
C LEU A 48 9.67 -19.10 -0.92
N THR A 49 9.92 -17.79 -0.93
CA THR A 49 10.84 -17.16 0.02
C THR A 49 10.07 -16.69 1.25
N LEU A 50 10.59 -17.02 2.43
CA LEU A 50 10.04 -16.64 3.72
C LEU A 50 11.06 -15.85 4.53
N ILE A 51 10.58 -14.84 5.24
CA ILE A 51 11.31 -14.18 6.33
C ILE A 51 10.52 -14.37 7.60
N ARG A 52 11.21 -14.71 8.67
CA ARG A 52 10.62 -14.79 9.99
C ARG A 52 11.35 -13.90 10.97
N ILE A 53 10.63 -12.94 11.51
CA ILE A 53 11.06 -12.15 12.67
C ILE A 53 10.88 -13.02 13.91
N LYS A 54 11.94 -13.12 14.71
CA LYS A 54 11.91 -13.86 15.96
C LYS A 54 11.03 -13.14 16.98
N ALA A 55 10.32 -13.91 17.80
CA ALA A 55 9.54 -13.37 18.90
C ALA A 55 10.47 -12.62 19.88
N ALA A 56 10.10 -11.39 20.25
CA ALA A 56 10.86 -10.59 21.20
C ALA A 56 10.76 -11.16 22.62
N ILE A 57 9.64 -11.82 22.94
CA ILE A 57 9.38 -12.48 24.23
C ILE A 57 9.37 -13.99 24.02
N GLN A 58 10.17 -14.72 24.80
CA GLN A 58 10.23 -16.19 24.80
C GLN A 58 9.52 -16.79 26.03
N PRO A 59 8.98 -18.02 25.94
CA PRO A 59 8.84 -18.83 24.73
C PRO A 59 7.80 -18.27 23.76
N SER A 60 8.02 -18.47 22.46
CA SER A 60 7.04 -18.07 21.43
C SER A 60 5.73 -18.86 21.55
N LYS A 61 4.60 -18.18 21.34
CA LYS A 61 3.22 -18.68 21.27
C LYS A 61 2.81 -19.16 19.87
N GLY A 62 3.70 -19.04 18.88
CA GLY A 62 3.49 -19.55 17.53
C GLY A 62 3.95 -18.59 16.43
N ASN A 63 3.52 -18.83 15.20
CA ASN A 63 3.78 -17.95 14.06
C ASN A 63 2.51 -17.19 13.63
N ILE A 64 2.65 -15.91 13.29
CA ILE A 64 1.63 -15.10 12.61
C ILE A 64 2.15 -14.82 11.19
N LEU A 65 1.38 -15.24 10.18
CA LEU A 65 1.68 -14.91 8.78
C LEU A 65 1.20 -13.49 8.50
N ILE A 66 2.07 -12.64 7.95
CA ILE A 66 1.76 -11.24 7.63
C ILE A 66 1.80 -11.04 6.12
N ASN A 67 0.79 -10.33 5.62
CA ASN A 67 0.83 -9.80 4.26
C ASN A 67 0.67 -8.26 4.28
N PRO A 68 1.59 -7.53 3.63
CA PRO A 68 1.59 -6.07 3.62
C PRO A 68 0.61 -5.44 2.65
N GLY A 69 0.08 -6.23 1.72
CA GLY A 69 -0.67 -5.73 0.57
C GLY A 69 0.21 -5.41 -0.64
N GLY A 70 -0.15 -4.34 -1.34
CA GLY A 70 0.27 -4.11 -2.73
C GLY A 70 -0.94 -4.25 -3.67
N PRO A 71 -1.10 -5.39 -4.39
CA PRO A 71 -0.21 -6.55 -4.51
C PRO A 71 1.14 -6.22 -5.19
N GLY A 72 2.00 -7.20 -5.43
CA GLY A 72 3.22 -7.00 -6.25
C GLY A 72 4.40 -6.35 -5.52
N ILE A 73 4.22 -5.93 -4.26
CA ILE A 73 5.30 -5.36 -3.44
C ILE A 73 6.03 -6.50 -2.73
N GLY A 74 7.36 -6.55 -2.88
CA GLY A 74 8.25 -7.56 -2.31
C GLY A 74 8.24 -7.69 -0.78
N GLY A 75 7.45 -6.92 -0.03
CA GLY A 75 7.20 -7.11 1.41
C GLY A 75 8.39 -6.99 2.37
N PHE A 76 9.64 -7.05 1.90
CA PHE A 76 10.82 -7.00 2.78
C PHE A 76 11.02 -5.61 3.39
N GLN A 77 10.70 -4.54 2.64
CA GLN A 77 10.61 -3.18 3.17
C GLN A 77 9.48 -3.05 4.21
N TYR A 78 8.49 -3.94 4.20
CA TYR A 78 7.41 -3.90 5.18
C TYR A 78 7.88 -4.33 6.57
N LEU A 79 8.80 -5.31 6.64
CA LEU A 79 9.37 -5.83 7.88
C LEU A 79 10.47 -4.94 8.44
N SER A 80 11.15 -4.14 7.59
CA SER A 80 12.16 -3.18 8.06
C SER A 80 11.58 -2.07 8.95
N GLY A 81 10.26 -1.82 8.89
CA GLY A 81 9.62 -0.73 9.63
C GLY A 81 9.56 -0.87 11.16
N ALA A 82 9.91 -2.02 11.76
CA ALA A 82 9.74 -2.32 13.21
C ALA A 82 8.28 -2.21 13.75
N ASP A 83 7.35 -1.63 13.01
CA ASP A 83 5.97 -1.36 13.40
C ASP A 83 5.23 -2.63 13.84
N ALA A 84 5.21 -3.70 13.04
CA ALA A 84 4.47 -4.92 13.39
C ALA A 84 5.00 -5.61 14.68
N PRO A 85 6.32 -5.80 14.88
CA PRO A 85 6.87 -6.23 16.16
C PRO A 85 6.53 -5.31 17.34
N ILE A 86 6.52 -3.98 17.15
CA ILE A 86 6.17 -3.00 18.21
C ILE A 86 4.66 -3.05 18.52
N ILE A 87 3.82 -3.08 17.50
CA ILE A 87 2.36 -3.18 17.61
C ILE A 87 2.00 -4.44 18.36
N LEU A 88 2.67 -5.55 18.11
CA LEU A 88 2.29 -6.81 18.74
C LEU A 88 3.02 -7.08 20.07
N ARG A 89 4.10 -6.34 20.39
CA ARG A 89 4.97 -6.54 21.58
C ARG A 89 5.27 -8.01 21.84
N CYS A 90 5.50 -8.75 20.76
CA CYS A 90 4.92 -10.08 20.68
C CYS A 90 5.82 -11.21 21.18
N SER A 91 5.17 -12.10 21.94
CA SER A 91 5.57 -13.50 22.11
C SER A 91 5.27 -14.35 20.87
N PHE A 92 5.09 -13.78 19.68
CA PHE A 92 4.83 -14.51 18.43
C PHE A 92 5.97 -14.22 17.44
N ARG A 93 6.28 -15.21 16.61
CA ARG A 93 7.12 -15.02 15.43
C ARG A 93 6.27 -14.46 14.31
N LEU A 94 6.81 -13.54 13.52
CA LEU A 94 6.11 -12.97 12.37
C LEU A 94 6.72 -13.52 11.10
N VAL A 95 5.93 -14.21 10.29
CA VAL A 95 6.37 -14.83 9.05
C VAL A 95 5.79 -14.04 7.88
N LEU A 96 6.64 -13.49 7.04
CA LEU A 96 6.25 -12.94 5.75
C LEU A 96 6.63 -13.92 4.65
N THR A 97 5.67 -14.22 3.79
CA THR A 97 5.88 -14.98 2.56
C THR A 97 5.74 -14.05 1.38
N LEU A 98 6.71 -14.06 0.47
CA LEU A 98 6.56 -13.43 -0.83
C LEU A 98 5.48 -14.16 -1.63
N PRO A 99 4.37 -13.49 -1.99
CA PRO A 99 3.42 -14.07 -2.92
C PRO A 99 4.11 -14.41 -4.25
N ARG A 100 3.63 -15.45 -4.92
CA ARG A 100 3.95 -15.68 -6.33
C ARG A 100 3.59 -14.45 -7.17
N GLY A 101 4.42 -14.13 -8.16
CA GLY A 101 4.25 -12.91 -8.96
C GLY A 101 4.88 -11.67 -8.35
N THR A 102 5.64 -11.78 -7.25
CA THR A 102 6.13 -10.64 -6.47
C THR A 102 7.61 -10.79 -6.11
N GLY A 103 8.37 -9.69 -6.23
CA GLY A 103 9.81 -9.71 -5.97
C GLY A 103 10.49 -10.80 -6.79
N ASP A 104 11.32 -11.62 -6.12
CA ASP A 104 12.02 -12.73 -6.77
C ASP A 104 11.20 -14.03 -6.80
N THR A 105 9.98 -14.05 -6.24
CA THR A 105 9.11 -15.25 -6.23
C THR A 105 8.20 -15.26 -7.45
N LEU A 106 8.57 -16.07 -8.45
CA LEU A 106 7.86 -16.19 -9.74
C LEU A 106 7.62 -14.80 -10.38
N PRO A 107 8.68 -14.02 -10.68
CA PRO A 107 8.54 -12.62 -11.12
C PRO A 107 7.75 -12.49 -12.42
N VAL A 108 6.92 -11.45 -12.51
CA VAL A 108 6.22 -11.07 -13.74
C VAL A 108 7.06 -10.07 -14.51
N THR A 109 7.64 -10.49 -15.64
CA THR A 109 8.47 -9.63 -16.49
C THR A 109 7.82 -9.44 -17.85
N CYS A 110 7.34 -8.22 -18.13
CA CYS A 110 6.79 -7.86 -19.46
C CYS A 110 7.76 -7.01 -20.30
N TYR A 111 8.76 -6.41 -19.66
CA TYR A 111 9.71 -5.47 -20.24
C TYR A 111 11.12 -5.87 -19.79
N ASP A 112 12.09 -5.80 -20.69
CA ASP A 112 13.50 -5.99 -20.33
C ASP A 112 14.05 -4.67 -19.76
N PRO A 113 14.39 -4.61 -18.46
CA PRO A 113 14.93 -3.39 -17.85
C PRO A 113 16.28 -2.97 -18.45
N LYS A 114 16.98 -3.83 -19.20
CA LYS A 114 18.24 -3.49 -19.89
C LYS A 114 18.01 -2.91 -21.28
N SER A 115 16.81 -3.04 -21.84
CA SER A 115 16.47 -2.53 -23.17
C SER A 115 16.01 -1.07 -23.07
N ILE A 116 16.73 -0.16 -23.73
CA ILE A 116 16.34 1.25 -23.80
C ILE A 116 14.95 1.43 -24.43
N TYR A 117 14.57 0.57 -25.38
CA TYR A 117 13.24 0.61 -25.98
C TYR A 117 12.16 0.27 -24.95
N ASP A 118 12.38 -0.78 -24.16
CA ASP A 118 11.43 -1.19 -23.14
C ASP A 118 11.39 -0.19 -21.98
N GLN A 119 12.52 0.44 -21.64
CA GLN A 119 12.57 1.57 -20.72
C GLN A 119 11.70 2.74 -21.21
N VAL A 120 11.81 3.11 -22.49
CA VAL A 120 10.97 4.17 -23.08
C VAL A 120 9.49 3.76 -23.10
N GLU A 121 9.16 2.50 -23.39
CA GLU A 121 7.78 2.01 -23.36
C GLU A 121 7.19 2.02 -21.93
N VAL A 122 8.00 1.68 -20.93
CA VAL A 122 7.64 1.80 -19.52
C VAL A 122 7.37 3.27 -19.17
N LEU A 123 8.27 4.19 -19.53
CA LEU A 123 8.06 5.63 -19.31
C LEU A 123 6.80 6.13 -20.04
N ARG A 124 6.57 5.67 -21.29
CA ARG A 124 5.38 6.03 -22.03
C ARG A 124 4.11 5.56 -21.32
N SER A 125 4.13 4.37 -20.73
CA SER A 125 2.98 3.77 -20.06
C SER A 125 2.77 4.22 -18.61
N THR A 126 3.74 4.87 -17.99
CA THR A 126 3.69 5.28 -16.56
C THR A 126 3.78 6.79 -16.35
N VAL A 127 4.50 7.51 -17.20
CA VAL A 127 4.79 8.94 -17.05
C VAL A 127 4.12 9.80 -18.13
N MET A 128 4.05 9.30 -19.36
CA MET A 128 3.56 10.09 -20.51
C MET A 128 2.09 9.87 -20.87
N VAL A 129 1.40 8.97 -20.17
CA VAL A 129 -0.04 8.75 -20.38
C VAL A 129 -0.82 9.89 -19.72
N PRO A 130 -1.93 10.38 -20.31
CA PRO A 130 -2.88 11.20 -19.57
C PRO A 130 -3.20 10.51 -18.25
N ALA A 131 -2.87 11.15 -17.13
CA ALA A 131 -3.03 10.56 -15.80
C ALA A 131 -4.50 10.28 -15.46
N LEU A 132 -5.43 10.78 -16.28
CA LEU A 132 -6.84 10.95 -16.01
C LEU A 132 -7.67 10.68 -17.27
N THR A 133 -8.75 9.89 -17.14
CA THR A 133 -9.66 9.52 -18.22
C THR A 133 -10.38 10.71 -18.84
N ASN A 134 -10.55 11.81 -18.12
CA ASN A 134 -11.26 13.01 -18.58
C ASN A 134 -10.38 14.24 -18.87
N ALA A 135 -9.06 14.10 -18.90
CA ALA A 135 -8.14 15.23 -19.16
C ALA A 135 -8.27 15.83 -20.56
N SER A 136 -8.73 15.07 -21.56
CA SER A 136 -8.97 15.53 -22.94
C SER A 136 -9.97 14.62 -23.65
N SER A 137 -10.41 15.01 -24.85
CA SER A 137 -11.30 14.17 -25.68
C SER A 137 -10.64 12.85 -26.14
N SER A 138 -9.31 12.76 -26.13
CA SER A 138 -8.56 11.53 -26.47
C SER A 138 -8.08 10.75 -25.25
N ALA A 139 -8.08 11.33 -24.04
CA ALA A 139 -7.41 10.77 -22.86
C ALA A 139 -7.84 9.34 -22.52
N LEU A 140 -9.15 9.08 -22.38
CA LEU A 140 -9.67 7.73 -22.16
C LEU A 140 -9.30 6.75 -23.29
N GLY A 141 -9.31 7.23 -24.55
CA GLY A 141 -8.93 6.43 -25.71
C GLY A 141 -7.45 6.04 -25.72
N GLU A 142 -6.57 6.98 -25.35
CA GLU A 142 -5.13 6.76 -25.21
C GLU A 142 -4.83 5.79 -24.06
N LEU A 143 -5.43 5.99 -22.89
CA LEU A 143 -5.36 5.07 -21.75
C LEU A 143 -5.79 3.66 -22.14
N TRP A 144 -6.91 3.53 -22.87
CA TRP A 144 -7.39 2.25 -23.37
C TRP A 144 -6.42 1.58 -24.35
N ALA A 145 -5.87 2.34 -25.29
CA ALA A 145 -4.93 1.84 -26.29
C ALA A 145 -3.62 1.37 -25.64
N ILE A 146 -3.06 2.15 -24.72
CA ILE A 146 -1.83 1.82 -23.99
C ILE A 146 -2.04 0.62 -23.08
N SER A 147 -3.16 0.56 -22.35
CA SER A 147 -3.56 -0.62 -21.58
C SER A 147 -3.62 -1.87 -22.45
N GLY A 148 -4.14 -1.75 -23.68
CA GLY A 148 -4.17 -2.82 -24.67
C GLY A 148 -2.79 -3.27 -25.15
N ALA A 149 -1.90 -2.33 -25.45
CA ALA A 149 -0.53 -2.63 -25.86
C ALA A 149 0.23 -3.38 -24.75
N ASN A 150 0.12 -2.90 -23.51
CA ASN A 150 0.73 -3.53 -22.34
C ASN A 150 0.20 -4.94 -22.10
N ALA A 151 -1.12 -5.14 -22.19
CA ALA A 151 -1.74 -6.46 -22.05
C ALA A 151 -1.28 -7.46 -23.12
N ILE A 152 -1.17 -7.02 -24.38
CA ILE A 152 -0.67 -7.86 -25.48
C ILE A 152 0.80 -8.24 -25.24
N ARG A 153 1.63 -7.26 -24.83
CA ARG A 153 3.05 -7.49 -24.52
C ARG A 153 3.20 -8.48 -23.38
N CYS A 154 2.56 -8.24 -22.24
CA CYS A 154 2.61 -9.12 -21.09
C CYS A 154 2.13 -10.54 -21.41
N ALA A 155 1.08 -10.69 -22.22
CA ALA A 155 0.60 -12.00 -22.64
C ALA A 155 1.56 -12.77 -23.55
N ARG A 156 2.49 -12.07 -24.22
CA ARG A 156 3.56 -12.70 -25.00
C ARG A 156 4.76 -13.06 -24.12
N GLU A 157 5.26 -12.10 -23.35
CA GLU A 157 6.51 -12.24 -22.59
C GLU A 157 6.36 -13.05 -21.30
N ALA A 158 5.22 -12.92 -20.61
CA ALA A 158 4.98 -13.55 -19.31
C ALA A 158 3.91 -14.67 -19.37
N LYS A 159 3.66 -15.22 -20.57
CA LYS A 159 2.56 -16.18 -20.84
C LYS A 159 2.51 -17.38 -19.89
N ASP A 160 3.67 -17.86 -19.44
CA ASP A 160 3.80 -19.04 -18.59
C ASP A 160 3.65 -18.71 -17.10
N VAL A 161 3.80 -17.44 -16.73
CA VAL A 161 3.69 -16.95 -15.34
C VAL A 161 2.31 -16.36 -15.06
N LEU A 162 1.76 -15.56 -15.97
CA LEU A 162 0.50 -14.83 -15.77
C LEU A 162 -0.69 -15.72 -15.35
N PRO A 163 -0.87 -16.95 -15.84
CA PRO A 163 -1.94 -17.81 -15.37
C PRO A 163 -1.75 -18.26 -13.91
N LEU A 164 -0.55 -18.17 -13.35
CA LEU A 164 -0.19 -18.79 -12.08
C LEU A 164 -0.19 -17.82 -10.90
N VAL A 165 -0.53 -16.53 -11.08
CA VAL A 165 -0.36 -15.49 -10.05
C VAL A 165 -1.69 -15.04 -9.40
N SER A 166 -2.72 -15.88 -9.42
CA SER A 166 -4.00 -15.57 -8.75
C SER A 166 -3.87 -15.55 -7.23
N THR A 167 -4.74 -14.78 -6.58
CA THR A 167 -4.85 -14.75 -5.11
C THR A 167 -5.20 -16.12 -4.55
N ALA A 168 -6.01 -16.92 -5.25
CA ALA A 168 -6.35 -18.29 -4.81
C ALA A 168 -5.13 -19.23 -4.75
N PHE A 169 -4.23 -19.13 -5.73
CA PHE A 169 -2.97 -19.86 -5.71
C PHE A 169 -2.08 -19.39 -4.55
N THR A 170 -2.04 -18.08 -4.29
CA THR A 170 -1.36 -17.53 -3.11
C THR A 170 -2.01 -18.00 -1.80
N ALA A 171 -3.34 -18.15 -1.75
CA ALA A 171 -4.05 -18.68 -0.59
C ALA A 171 -3.63 -20.13 -0.29
N ARG A 172 -3.48 -20.96 -1.32
CA ARG A 172 -2.95 -22.33 -1.19
C ARG A 172 -1.51 -22.35 -0.68
N ASP A 173 -0.67 -21.44 -1.19
CA ASP A 173 0.70 -21.28 -0.72
C ASP A 173 0.75 -20.98 0.78
N TYR A 174 -0.12 -20.10 1.28
CA TYR A 174 -0.20 -19.79 2.71
C TYR A 174 -0.60 -21.02 3.53
N ILE A 175 -1.49 -21.88 3.03
CA ILE A 175 -1.83 -23.14 3.70
C ILE A 175 -0.65 -24.12 3.69
N GLN A 176 0.12 -24.21 2.60
CA GLN A 176 1.36 -25.00 2.58
C GLN A 176 2.36 -24.51 3.61
N VAL A 177 2.51 -23.18 3.77
CA VAL A 177 3.37 -22.59 4.81
C VAL A 177 2.89 -22.98 6.21
N VAL A 178 1.57 -22.90 6.48
CA VAL A 178 1.00 -23.33 7.77
C VAL A 178 1.33 -24.79 8.07
N ASP A 179 1.19 -25.68 7.09
CA ASP A 179 1.52 -27.10 7.25
C ASP A 179 3.03 -27.33 7.48
N ALA A 180 3.88 -26.57 6.80
CA ALA A 180 5.33 -26.68 6.87
C ALA A 180 5.97 -26.07 8.14
N LEU A 181 5.26 -25.16 8.82
CA LEU A 181 5.71 -24.59 10.09
C LEU A 181 5.72 -25.61 11.24
N GLY A 182 5.02 -26.73 11.10
CA GLY A 182 5.02 -27.83 12.08
C GLY A 182 4.33 -27.48 13.41
N GLU A 183 3.38 -26.54 13.38
CA GLU A 183 2.58 -26.14 14.56
C GLU A 183 1.26 -26.94 14.64
N ASP A 184 0.16 -26.29 15.01
CA ASP A 184 -1.18 -26.88 15.14
C ASP A 184 -1.93 -27.03 13.80
N GLY A 185 -1.27 -26.72 12.68
CA GLY A 185 -1.89 -26.71 11.36
C GLY A 185 -2.94 -25.61 11.20
N MET A 186 -2.93 -24.58 12.03
CA MET A 186 -3.93 -23.51 11.98
C MET A 186 -3.31 -22.16 11.64
N LEU A 187 -3.99 -21.38 10.80
CA LEU A 187 -3.53 -20.08 10.34
C LEU A 187 -3.79 -18.99 11.38
N ARG A 188 -2.73 -18.29 11.77
CA ARG A 188 -2.78 -16.97 12.41
C ARG A 188 -2.32 -15.95 11.36
N TYR A 189 -3.17 -15.00 11.00
CA TYR A 189 -2.94 -14.12 9.85
C TYR A 189 -3.17 -12.65 10.20
N TRP A 190 -2.31 -11.78 9.68
CA TRP A 190 -2.52 -10.34 9.67
C TRP A 190 -2.29 -9.75 8.27
N GLY A 191 -3.38 -9.45 7.58
CA GLY A 191 -3.36 -8.88 6.23
C GLY A 191 -3.67 -7.40 6.25
N HIS A 192 -2.94 -6.64 5.45
CA HIS A 192 -3.14 -5.20 5.26
C HIS A 192 -3.43 -4.90 3.81
N SER A 193 -4.33 -3.97 3.50
CA SER A 193 -4.59 -3.55 2.11
C SER A 193 -4.97 -4.76 1.22
N TYR A 194 -4.31 -5.00 0.08
CA TYR A 194 -4.49 -6.26 -0.69
C TYR A 194 -4.32 -7.55 0.14
N GLY A 195 -3.55 -7.54 1.23
CA GLY A 195 -3.51 -8.66 2.17
C GLY A 195 -4.89 -8.99 2.75
N THR A 196 -5.81 -8.05 2.80
CA THR A 196 -7.20 -8.32 3.20
C THR A 196 -8.00 -9.06 2.12
N GLN A 197 -7.74 -8.80 0.84
CA GLN A 197 -8.27 -9.60 -0.28
C GLN A 197 -7.76 -11.05 -0.19
N LEU A 198 -6.46 -11.22 0.06
CA LEU A 198 -5.87 -12.54 0.30
C LEU A 198 -6.48 -13.21 1.55
N GLY A 199 -6.61 -12.48 2.65
CA GLY A 199 -7.22 -12.96 3.89
C GLY A 199 -8.65 -13.44 3.70
N ALA A 200 -9.50 -12.64 3.04
CA ALA A 200 -10.88 -13.00 2.71
C ALA A 200 -10.93 -14.23 1.79
N THR A 201 -10.05 -14.31 0.80
CA THR A 201 -9.94 -15.48 -0.09
C THR A 201 -9.55 -16.74 0.69
N ILE A 202 -8.55 -16.67 1.58
CA ILE A 202 -8.15 -17.79 2.44
C ILE A 202 -9.31 -18.20 3.36
N ALA A 203 -9.97 -17.23 4.01
CA ALA A 203 -11.07 -17.51 4.93
C ALA A 203 -12.26 -18.18 4.23
N ALA A 204 -12.52 -17.84 2.97
CA ALA A 204 -13.60 -18.43 2.20
C ALA A 204 -13.22 -19.80 1.59
N MET A 205 -11.96 -20.01 1.21
CA MET A 205 -11.47 -21.29 0.67
C MET A 205 -11.14 -22.33 1.76
N PHE A 206 -10.70 -21.89 2.93
CA PHE A 206 -10.20 -22.73 4.03
C PHE A 206 -10.73 -22.27 5.41
N PRO A 207 -12.05 -22.10 5.59
CA PRO A 207 -12.63 -21.55 6.82
C PRO A 207 -12.26 -22.35 8.08
N GLU A 208 -12.09 -23.67 7.95
CA GLU A 208 -11.71 -24.58 9.02
C GLU A 208 -10.25 -24.43 9.48
N ARG A 209 -9.42 -23.74 8.69
CA ARG A 209 -7.99 -23.51 8.97
C ARG A 209 -7.73 -22.20 9.70
N ILE A 210 -8.73 -21.35 9.93
CA ILE A 210 -8.54 -20.03 10.54
C ILE A 210 -8.50 -20.14 12.07
N HIS A 211 -7.35 -19.80 12.71
CA HIS A 211 -7.22 -19.68 14.16
C HIS A 211 -7.49 -18.25 14.65
N ARG A 212 -6.76 -17.29 14.06
CA ARG A 212 -6.89 -15.85 14.32
C ARG A 212 -6.62 -15.15 13.01
N MET A 213 -7.51 -14.25 12.62
CA MET A 213 -7.32 -13.49 11.38
C MET A 213 -7.67 -12.03 11.65
N VAL A 214 -6.68 -11.16 11.48
CA VAL A 214 -6.86 -9.71 11.44
C VAL A 214 -6.72 -9.25 10.00
N ILE A 215 -7.68 -8.50 9.51
CA ILE A 215 -7.59 -7.79 8.23
C ILE A 215 -7.82 -6.29 8.46
N ASP A 216 -6.87 -5.46 8.04
CA ASP A 216 -6.78 -4.04 8.36
C ASP A 216 -6.59 -3.20 7.09
N GLY A 217 -7.44 -2.20 6.88
CA GLY A 217 -7.58 -1.51 5.59
C GLY A 217 -8.10 -2.49 4.54
N VAL A 218 -9.41 -2.71 4.57
CA VAL A 218 -10.08 -3.84 3.92
C VAL A 218 -10.47 -3.50 2.48
N VAL A 219 -10.01 -4.30 1.53
CA VAL A 219 -10.46 -4.32 0.14
C VAL A 219 -11.83 -4.96 0.07
N ASN A 220 -12.75 -4.39 -0.70
CA ASN A 220 -14.02 -5.04 -1.02
C ASN A 220 -13.78 -6.16 -2.05
N PRO A 221 -13.92 -7.44 -1.65
CA PRO A 221 -13.51 -8.54 -2.50
C PRO A 221 -14.45 -8.77 -3.69
N HIS A 222 -15.70 -8.32 -3.58
CA HIS A 222 -16.66 -8.40 -4.68
C HIS A 222 -16.30 -7.43 -5.80
N GLU A 223 -15.98 -6.19 -5.44
CA GLU A 223 -15.57 -5.17 -6.41
C GLU A 223 -14.19 -5.45 -7.01
N TYR A 224 -13.25 -5.93 -6.17
CA TYR A 224 -11.92 -6.34 -6.63
C TYR A 224 -12.01 -7.48 -7.66
N THR A 225 -12.81 -8.52 -7.39
CA THR A 225 -13.05 -9.63 -8.33
C THR A 225 -13.86 -9.17 -9.55
N ASP A 226 -14.86 -8.30 -9.43
CA ASP A 226 -15.57 -7.73 -10.59
C ASP A 226 -14.61 -6.95 -11.50
N GLY A 227 -13.57 -6.34 -10.93
CA GLY A 227 -12.54 -5.58 -11.65
C GLY A 227 -12.75 -4.08 -11.65
N TRP A 228 -13.67 -3.58 -10.82
CA TRP A 228 -14.03 -2.17 -10.69
C TRP A 228 -14.38 -1.86 -9.25
N GLU A 229 -13.53 -1.09 -8.55
CA GLU A 229 -13.79 -0.69 -7.16
C GLU A 229 -14.29 0.74 -7.11
N TYR A 230 -15.47 0.89 -6.52
CA TYR A 230 -16.21 2.14 -6.36
C TYR A 230 -16.12 2.64 -4.93
N ASP A 231 -16.07 1.73 -3.96
CA ASP A 231 -16.01 2.05 -2.53
C ASP A 231 -14.93 3.09 -2.16
N PRO A 232 -13.69 3.03 -2.68
CA PRO A 232 -12.63 3.94 -2.25
C PRO A 232 -12.84 5.40 -2.70
N VAL A 233 -13.65 5.64 -3.75
CA VAL A 233 -13.75 6.96 -4.38
C VAL A 233 -14.37 8.02 -3.44
N PRO A 234 -15.56 7.80 -2.83
CA PRO A 234 -16.14 8.77 -1.89
C PRO A 234 -15.32 8.94 -0.60
N ALA A 235 -14.55 7.92 -0.21
CA ALA A 235 -13.69 8.00 0.97
C ALA A 235 -12.54 9.01 0.78
N GLY A 236 -12.15 9.29 -0.46
CA GLY A 236 -11.21 10.36 -0.78
C GLY A 236 -11.72 11.74 -0.35
N ASP A 237 -13.01 12.03 -0.57
CA ASP A 237 -13.61 13.31 -0.16
C ASP A 237 -13.65 13.45 1.36
N LEU A 238 -13.97 12.36 2.07
CA LEU A 238 -13.92 12.30 3.53
C LEU A 238 -12.50 12.50 4.07
N ALA A 239 -11.50 11.90 3.42
CA ALA A 239 -10.10 12.06 3.77
C ALA A 239 -9.63 13.52 3.59
N LEU A 240 -10.01 14.16 2.48
CA LEU A 240 -9.73 15.58 2.25
C LEU A 240 -10.38 16.46 3.31
N GLU A 241 -11.67 16.24 3.61
CA GLU A 241 -12.37 17.00 4.64
C GLU A 241 -11.69 16.85 6.01
N GLN A 242 -11.31 15.63 6.38
CA GLN A 242 -10.61 15.35 7.64
C GLN A 242 -9.24 16.04 7.70
N PHE A 243 -8.46 15.98 6.61
CA PHE A 243 -7.18 16.68 6.51
C PHE A 243 -7.34 18.20 6.72
N LEU A 244 -8.33 18.81 6.06
CA LEU A 244 -8.58 20.24 6.15
C LEU A 244 -9.09 20.64 7.55
N LYS A 245 -9.93 19.82 8.19
CA LYS A 245 -10.36 20.03 9.58
C LYS A 245 -9.17 20.05 10.53
N SER A 246 -8.30 19.04 10.45
CA SER A 246 -7.08 18.98 11.27
C SER A 246 -6.16 20.17 11.00
N CYS A 247 -5.97 20.55 9.73
CA CYS A 247 -5.16 21.71 9.35
C CYS A 247 -5.69 23.02 9.94
N VAL A 248 -6.98 23.31 9.76
CA VAL A 248 -7.60 24.55 10.27
C VAL A 248 -7.55 24.58 11.80
N ALA A 249 -7.79 23.45 12.47
CA ALA A 249 -7.72 23.35 13.92
C ALA A 249 -6.29 23.58 14.46
N ALA A 250 -5.27 23.13 13.73
CA ALA A 250 -3.86 23.32 14.09
C ALA A 250 -3.40 24.79 13.99
N GLY A 251 -4.09 25.59 13.16
CA GLY A 251 -3.82 27.02 12.99
C GLY A 251 -2.60 27.34 12.12
N PRO A 252 -2.41 28.64 11.77
CA PRO A 252 -1.45 29.08 10.76
C PRO A 252 0.02 28.91 11.14
N ASP A 253 0.32 28.75 12.43
CA ASP A 253 1.67 28.48 12.93
C ASP A 253 2.14 27.05 12.65
N VAL A 254 1.20 26.14 12.42
CA VAL A 254 1.46 24.70 12.23
C VAL A 254 1.05 24.24 10.83
N CYS A 255 -0.12 24.65 10.35
CA CYS A 255 -0.59 24.36 9.00
C CYS A 255 -0.60 25.63 8.13
N LEU A 256 0.23 25.68 7.09
CA LEU A 256 0.36 26.86 6.22
C LEU A 256 -0.95 27.21 5.49
N LEU A 257 -1.81 26.23 5.23
CA LEU A 257 -3.12 26.46 4.60
C LEU A 257 -4.11 27.16 5.55
N ALA A 258 -3.91 27.11 6.87
CA ALA A 258 -4.79 27.75 7.85
C ALA A 258 -4.54 29.27 8.01
N ARG A 259 -3.63 29.83 7.20
CA ARG A 259 -3.39 31.28 7.10
C ARG A 259 -4.60 32.00 6.52
N ASP A 260 -4.57 33.33 6.60
CA ASP A 260 -5.59 34.20 5.98
C ASP A 260 -7.03 33.89 6.44
N ASN A 261 -7.19 33.40 7.67
CA ASN A 261 -8.45 32.92 8.25
C ASN A 261 -9.19 31.90 7.37
N ALA A 262 -8.42 31.02 6.70
CA ALA A 262 -8.98 29.96 5.87
C ALA A 262 -9.91 29.04 6.68
N THR A 263 -11.04 28.70 6.07
CA THR A 263 -11.99 27.70 6.58
C THR A 263 -11.89 26.43 5.75
N VAL A 264 -12.37 25.31 6.30
CA VAL A 264 -12.47 24.03 5.56
C VAL A 264 -13.17 24.23 4.22
N ALA A 265 -14.34 24.89 4.20
CA ALA A 265 -15.08 25.17 2.98
C ALA A 265 -14.27 25.98 1.96
N SER A 266 -13.59 27.05 2.40
CA SER A 266 -12.78 27.87 1.48
C SER A 266 -11.58 27.10 0.90
N LEU A 267 -10.98 26.19 1.67
CA LEU A 267 -9.86 25.37 1.21
C LEU A 267 -10.33 24.27 0.27
N THR A 268 -11.47 23.63 0.56
CA THR A 268 -12.11 22.67 -0.35
C THR A 268 -12.35 23.31 -1.71
N THR A 269 -12.98 24.49 -1.75
CA THR A 269 -13.20 25.21 -3.01
C THR A 269 -11.90 25.55 -3.73
N LYS A 270 -10.87 26.06 -3.02
CA LYS A 270 -9.57 26.34 -3.64
C LYS A 270 -8.91 25.11 -4.26
N ILE A 271 -9.02 23.95 -3.63
CA ILE A 271 -8.43 22.69 -4.14
C ILE A 271 -9.22 22.17 -5.34
N THR A 272 -10.55 22.24 -5.32
CA THR A 272 -11.38 21.83 -6.47
C THR A 272 -11.20 22.78 -7.65
N ASP A 273 -11.14 24.09 -7.40
CA ASP A 273 -10.88 25.10 -8.42
C ASP A 273 -9.47 24.91 -9.02
N LEU A 274 -8.47 24.59 -8.18
CA LEU A 274 -7.13 24.25 -8.65
C LEU A 274 -7.15 23.04 -9.57
N LEU A 275 -7.90 21.98 -9.24
CA LEU A 275 -8.03 20.81 -10.13
C LEU A 275 -8.61 21.20 -11.49
N ASP A 276 -9.64 22.04 -11.52
CA ASP A 276 -10.28 22.49 -12.76
C ASP A 276 -9.37 23.43 -13.55
N GLU A 277 -8.60 24.28 -12.88
CA GLU A 277 -7.57 25.13 -13.49
C GLU A 277 -6.50 24.27 -14.17
N VAL A 278 -5.86 23.36 -13.44
CA VAL A 278 -4.72 22.59 -13.96
C VAL A 278 -5.12 21.55 -15.01
N ARG A 279 -6.41 21.18 -15.09
CA ARG A 279 -6.96 20.39 -16.20
C ARG A 279 -6.85 21.12 -17.54
N VAL A 280 -6.96 22.45 -17.54
CA VAL A 280 -6.92 23.28 -18.74
C VAL A 280 -5.55 23.91 -18.95
N GLU A 281 -4.97 24.47 -17.89
CA GLU A 281 -3.69 25.17 -17.91
C GLU A 281 -2.80 24.67 -16.76
N PRO A 282 -2.01 23.60 -16.99
CA PRO A 282 -1.06 23.11 -15.99
C PRO A 282 -0.07 24.20 -15.58
N ILE A 283 0.28 24.22 -14.29
CA ILE A 283 1.12 25.28 -13.73
C ILE A 283 2.59 24.89 -13.89
N LEU A 284 3.39 25.73 -14.54
CA LEU A 284 4.83 25.57 -14.57
C LEU A 284 5.43 25.92 -13.20
N MET A 285 5.92 24.88 -12.50
CA MET A 285 6.63 25.00 -11.22
C MET A 285 8.10 24.61 -11.35
N GLY A 286 8.57 24.34 -12.57
CA GLY A 286 9.98 24.13 -12.87
C GLY A 286 10.82 25.41 -12.81
N SER A 287 12.12 25.20 -12.75
CA SER A 287 13.12 26.28 -12.92
C SER A 287 13.48 26.44 -14.40
N ASN A 288 14.38 27.39 -14.74
CA ASN A 288 14.86 27.57 -16.12
C ASN A 288 15.54 26.33 -16.75
N VAL A 289 15.72 25.25 -15.98
CA VAL A 289 16.34 23.99 -16.41
C VAL A 289 15.43 22.76 -16.28
N THR A 290 14.24 22.89 -15.68
CA THR A 290 13.30 21.76 -15.51
C THR A 290 11.90 22.09 -16.03
N SER A 291 11.22 21.11 -16.61
CA SER A 291 9.83 21.23 -17.08
C SER A 291 8.84 20.66 -16.07
N GLU A 292 9.02 20.94 -14.78
CA GLU A 292 8.12 20.44 -13.73
C GLU A 292 6.77 21.17 -13.79
N LEU A 293 5.68 20.40 -13.86
CA LEU A 293 4.32 20.91 -14.04
C LEU A 293 3.42 20.38 -12.93
N VAL A 294 2.63 21.25 -12.33
CA VAL A 294 1.49 20.83 -11.52
C VAL A 294 0.28 20.72 -12.45
N GLY A 295 0.05 19.49 -12.89
CA GLY A 295 -1.16 19.07 -13.59
C GLY A 295 -2.14 18.35 -12.66
N PRO A 296 -3.28 17.89 -13.17
CA PRO A 296 -4.32 17.26 -12.35
C PRO A 296 -3.86 15.89 -11.84
N GLY A 297 -3.00 15.19 -12.60
CA GLY A 297 -2.36 13.95 -12.15
C GLY A 297 -1.42 14.15 -10.95
N GLU A 298 -0.62 15.22 -10.92
CA GLU A 298 0.26 15.50 -9.77
C GLU A 298 -0.57 15.86 -8.53
N LEU A 299 -1.58 16.72 -8.69
CA LEU A 299 -2.48 17.09 -7.58
C LEU A 299 -3.15 15.86 -6.96
N ILE A 300 -3.78 15.02 -7.79
CA ILE A 300 -4.45 13.81 -7.30
C ILE A 300 -3.42 12.86 -6.68
N SER A 301 -2.27 12.65 -7.32
CA SER A 301 -1.22 11.77 -6.79
C SER A 301 -0.71 12.22 -5.42
N VAL A 302 -0.43 13.52 -5.23
CA VAL A 302 0.04 14.08 -3.96
C VAL A 302 -1.00 13.85 -2.86
N LEU A 303 -2.28 14.12 -3.12
CA LEU A 303 -3.34 13.94 -2.12
C LEU A 303 -3.57 12.45 -1.84
N ASN A 304 -3.70 11.64 -2.88
CA ASN A 304 -4.00 10.21 -2.81
C ASN A 304 -2.87 9.40 -2.14
N ASN A 305 -1.60 9.69 -2.46
CA ASN A 305 -0.44 9.04 -1.82
C ASN A 305 -0.06 9.68 -0.49
N GLY A 306 -0.20 11.00 -0.36
CA GLY A 306 0.12 11.72 0.87
C GLY A 306 -0.80 11.34 2.02
N PHE A 307 -2.13 11.30 1.77
CA PHE A 307 -3.10 10.93 2.79
C PHE A 307 -2.94 9.48 3.27
N ARG A 308 -2.37 8.58 2.45
CA ARG A 308 -2.02 7.22 2.86
C ARG A 308 -1.11 7.19 4.10
N ILE A 309 -0.23 8.18 4.25
CA ILE A 309 0.71 8.33 5.37
C ILE A 309 0.58 9.75 5.97
N ALA A 310 -0.66 10.21 6.19
CA ALA A 310 -0.93 11.59 6.58
C ALA A 310 -0.18 12.00 7.86
N GLN A 311 -0.04 11.10 8.84
CA GLN A 311 0.70 11.39 10.08
C GLN A 311 2.14 11.87 9.83
N ALA A 312 2.79 11.40 8.77
CA ALA A 312 4.15 11.80 8.42
C ALA A 312 4.19 12.94 7.40
N LEU A 313 3.18 13.04 6.52
CA LEU A 313 3.24 13.88 5.33
C LEU A 313 2.33 15.11 5.38
N ALA A 314 1.41 15.22 6.34
CA ALA A 314 0.41 16.30 6.36
C ALA A 314 1.00 17.73 6.31
N PRO A 315 2.07 18.07 7.08
CA PRO A 315 2.71 19.39 6.96
C PRO A 315 3.28 19.66 5.56
N TYR A 316 3.83 18.64 4.90
CA TYR A 316 4.41 18.76 3.56
C TYR A 316 3.34 18.87 2.47
N ILE A 317 2.22 18.16 2.62
CA ILE A 317 1.04 18.33 1.74
C ILE A 317 0.51 19.76 1.85
N ALA A 318 0.36 20.27 3.08
CA ALA A 318 -0.08 21.64 3.31
C ALA A 318 0.89 22.68 2.72
N ALA A 319 2.20 22.46 2.90
CA ALA A 319 3.24 23.33 2.34
C ALA A 319 3.27 23.30 0.80
N TRP A 320 3.10 22.11 0.20
CA TRP A 320 3.05 21.96 -1.24
C TRP A 320 1.82 22.68 -1.81
N LEU A 321 0.63 22.50 -1.22
CA LEU A 321 -0.59 23.20 -1.65
C LEU A 321 -0.46 24.73 -1.50
N ASP A 322 0.05 25.23 -0.37
CA ASP A 322 0.29 26.67 -0.17
C ASP A 322 1.26 27.23 -1.22
N ALA A 323 2.34 26.49 -1.52
CA ALA A 323 3.31 26.87 -2.52
C ALA A 323 2.72 26.91 -3.94
N VAL A 324 1.87 25.94 -4.29
CA VAL A 324 1.17 25.92 -5.58
C VAL A 324 0.19 27.08 -5.70
N PHE A 325 -0.60 27.36 -4.66
CA PHE A 325 -1.53 28.50 -4.64
C PHE A 325 -0.81 29.84 -4.77
N ARG A 326 0.37 29.98 -4.18
CA ARG A 326 1.16 31.24 -4.17
C ARG A 326 2.19 31.32 -5.28
N ARG A 327 2.30 30.29 -6.14
CA ARG A 327 3.36 30.18 -7.17
C ARG A 327 4.77 30.34 -6.59
N ASN A 328 5.02 29.76 -5.41
CA ASN A 328 6.31 29.84 -4.75
C ASN A 328 7.17 28.62 -5.10
N LEU A 329 8.05 28.77 -6.10
CA LEU A 329 8.88 27.69 -6.63
C LEU A 329 9.80 27.08 -5.54
N THR A 330 10.42 27.91 -4.71
CA THR A 330 11.34 27.45 -3.66
C THR A 330 10.63 26.56 -2.63
N ALA A 331 9.47 27.01 -2.13
CA ALA A 331 8.68 26.23 -1.18
C ALA A 331 8.11 24.96 -1.81
N TYR A 332 7.71 25.04 -3.08
CA TYR A 332 7.23 23.89 -3.85
C TYR A 332 8.30 22.80 -3.96
N HIS A 333 9.51 23.11 -4.42
CA HIS A 333 10.57 22.10 -4.55
C HIS A 333 10.97 21.50 -3.20
N ALA A 334 10.98 22.31 -2.13
CA ALA A 334 11.29 21.82 -0.78
C ALA A 334 10.25 20.79 -0.29
N ALA A 335 8.96 21.08 -0.47
CA ALA A 335 7.90 20.15 -0.08
C ALA A 335 7.86 18.91 -1.02
N ARG A 336 8.01 19.12 -2.33
CA ARG A 336 8.00 18.07 -3.35
C ARG A 336 9.13 17.07 -3.14
N ALA A 337 10.35 17.51 -2.81
CA ALA A 337 11.48 16.62 -2.54
C ALA A 337 11.17 15.61 -1.42
N VAL A 338 10.35 15.98 -0.43
CA VAL A 338 9.92 15.05 0.64
C VAL A 338 8.79 14.14 0.17
N LEU A 339 7.78 14.70 -0.50
CA LEU A 339 6.60 13.97 -0.97
C LEU A 339 6.95 12.89 -2.01
N PHE A 340 8.00 13.11 -2.81
CA PHE A 340 8.40 12.22 -3.91
C PHE A 340 9.73 11.48 -3.66
N ALA A 341 10.33 11.58 -2.46
CA ALA A 341 11.62 10.96 -2.14
C ALA A 341 11.68 9.45 -2.43
N GLY A 342 10.56 8.74 -2.23
CA GLY A 342 10.46 7.30 -2.49
C GLY A 342 10.54 6.95 -3.97
N ASP A 343 9.88 7.74 -4.82
CA ASP A 343 9.87 7.55 -6.27
C ASP A 343 11.24 7.87 -6.88
N GLU A 344 11.89 8.92 -6.37
CA GLU A 344 13.25 9.28 -6.77
C GLU A 344 14.28 8.19 -6.40
N ALA A 345 14.15 7.60 -5.21
CA ALA A 345 15.01 6.51 -4.75
C ALA A 345 14.79 5.20 -5.52
N ALA A 346 13.54 4.91 -5.90
CA ALA A 346 13.22 3.76 -6.76
C ALA A 346 13.69 3.97 -8.20
N GLY A 347 13.85 5.23 -8.61
CA GLY A 347 14.08 5.63 -9.98
C GLY A 347 12.89 5.31 -10.90
N PRO A 348 12.91 5.80 -12.14
CA PRO A 348 11.80 5.63 -13.08
C PRO A 348 11.43 4.15 -13.37
N PHE A 349 12.36 3.21 -13.13
CA PHE A 349 12.18 1.80 -13.46
C PHE A 349 11.89 0.89 -12.25
N GLY A 350 12.24 1.32 -11.02
CA GLY A 350 11.96 0.54 -9.82
C GLY A 350 10.46 0.50 -9.47
N GLY A 351 9.75 1.60 -9.70
CA GLY A 351 8.29 1.64 -9.56
C GLY A 351 7.55 0.81 -10.62
N ALA A 352 8.09 0.72 -11.83
CA ALA A 352 7.46 0.05 -12.95
C ALA A 352 7.38 -1.48 -12.82
N SER A 353 8.41 -2.13 -12.27
CA SER A 353 8.41 -3.59 -12.06
C SER A 353 7.41 -4.01 -10.98
N ALA A 354 7.31 -3.25 -9.88
CA ALA A 354 6.27 -3.41 -8.87
C ALA A 354 4.87 -3.14 -9.46
N GLY A 355 4.74 -2.14 -10.33
CA GLY A 355 3.50 -1.81 -11.04
C GLY A 355 2.98 -2.96 -11.93
N ILE A 356 3.86 -3.61 -12.70
CA ILE A 356 3.48 -4.75 -13.57
C ILE A 356 3.00 -5.94 -12.74
N SER A 357 3.71 -6.26 -11.65
CA SER A 357 3.32 -7.34 -10.74
C SER A 357 1.96 -7.06 -10.10
N THR A 358 1.74 -5.81 -9.69
CA THR A 358 0.46 -5.33 -9.14
C THR A 358 -0.68 -5.57 -10.14
N ILE A 359 -0.51 -5.12 -11.38
CA ILE A 359 -1.50 -5.28 -12.44
C ILE A 359 -1.73 -6.77 -12.74
N ALA A 360 -0.67 -7.57 -12.88
CA ALA A 360 -0.78 -8.98 -13.22
C ALA A 360 -1.58 -9.79 -12.19
N ILE A 361 -1.31 -9.59 -10.90
CA ILE A 361 -2.03 -10.26 -9.80
C ILE A 361 -3.50 -9.80 -9.80
N ARG A 362 -3.73 -8.48 -9.83
CA ARG A 362 -5.09 -7.92 -9.89
C ARG A 362 -5.88 -8.44 -11.07
N CYS A 363 -5.29 -8.49 -12.26
CA CYS A 363 -5.98 -8.95 -13.45
C CYS A 363 -6.16 -10.47 -13.49
N ALA A 364 -5.31 -11.24 -12.80
CA ALA A 364 -5.53 -12.66 -12.57
C ALA A 364 -6.77 -12.92 -11.69
N ASP A 365 -7.12 -11.98 -10.80
CA ASP A 365 -8.28 -12.07 -9.92
C ASP A 365 -9.55 -11.43 -10.49
N SER A 366 -9.41 -10.45 -11.41
CA SER A 366 -10.54 -9.76 -12.04
C SER A 366 -11.23 -10.59 -13.12
N THR A 367 -12.57 -10.62 -13.11
CA THR A 367 -13.40 -11.32 -14.09
C THR A 367 -13.76 -10.49 -15.32
N PHE A 368 -13.78 -9.16 -15.21
CA PHE A 368 -14.20 -8.29 -16.30
C PHE A 368 -13.16 -8.22 -17.42
N ARG A 369 -13.62 -8.35 -18.67
CA ARG A 369 -12.80 -8.24 -19.90
C ARG A 369 -13.58 -7.51 -20.98
N ALA A 370 -12.87 -6.70 -21.78
CA ALA A 370 -13.44 -5.99 -22.91
C ALA A 370 -12.41 -5.79 -24.04
N ASP A 371 -12.85 -6.06 -25.28
CA ASP A 371 -11.99 -5.95 -26.46
C ASP A 371 -12.03 -4.57 -27.13
N LYS A 372 -13.05 -3.77 -26.82
CA LYS A 372 -13.25 -2.39 -27.33
C LYS A 372 -13.69 -1.44 -26.21
N LEU A 373 -13.40 -0.16 -26.40
CA LEU A 373 -13.89 0.93 -25.54
C LEU A 373 -15.36 1.23 -25.86
N ASP A 374 -16.25 0.33 -25.43
CA ASP A 374 -17.69 0.43 -25.68
C ASP A 374 -18.45 1.16 -24.57
N GLY A 375 -19.78 1.16 -24.69
CA GLY A 375 -20.66 1.84 -23.74
C GLY A 375 -20.59 1.27 -22.32
N GLU A 376 -20.22 0.01 -22.13
CA GLU A 376 -20.10 -0.54 -20.77
C GLU A 376 -18.83 -0.04 -20.09
N VAL A 377 -17.69 -0.09 -20.78
CA VAL A 377 -16.43 0.46 -20.25
C VAL A 377 -16.59 1.95 -19.93
N ARG A 378 -17.20 2.72 -20.84
CA ARG A 378 -17.45 4.15 -20.64
C ARG A 378 -18.33 4.44 -19.43
N ARG A 379 -19.47 3.74 -19.31
CA ARG A 379 -20.37 3.89 -18.14
C ARG A 379 -19.67 3.61 -16.81
N ARG A 380 -18.76 2.64 -16.76
CA ARG A 380 -18.03 2.31 -15.54
C ARG A 380 -17.02 3.38 -15.14
N VAL A 381 -16.34 3.97 -16.12
CA VAL A 381 -15.46 5.13 -15.91
C VAL A 381 -16.27 6.35 -15.48
N GLU A 382 -17.34 6.69 -16.21
CA GLU A 382 -18.26 7.79 -15.89
C GLU A 382 -18.86 7.64 -14.49
N LYS A 383 -19.18 6.41 -14.07
CA LYS A 383 -19.63 6.13 -12.71
C LYS A 383 -18.57 6.52 -11.67
N LEU A 384 -17.31 6.13 -11.85
CA LEU A 384 -16.23 6.52 -10.93
C LEU A 384 -16.04 8.04 -10.90
N GLU A 385 -15.98 8.68 -12.06
CA GLU A 385 -15.86 10.14 -12.19
C GLU A 385 -17.00 10.88 -11.49
N SER A 386 -18.23 10.35 -11.55
CA SER A 386 -19.40 10.96 -10.89
C SER A 386 -19.40 10.86 -9.36
N MET A 387 -18.59 9.97 -8.79
CA MET A 387 -18.58 9.72 -7.34
C MET A 387 -17.71 10.70 -6.55
N SER A 388 -16.72 11.34 -7.18
CA SER A 388 -15.91 12.41 -6.58
C SER A 388 -15.29 13.26 -7.67
N HIS A 389 -15.38 14.59 -7.52
CA HIS A 389 -14.77 15.56 -8.45
C HIS A 389 -13.25 15.42 -8.53
N LEU A 390 -12.63 15.09 -7.40
CA LEU A 390 -11.17 15.00 -7.24
C LEU A 390 -10.66 13.56 -7.39
N PHE A 391 -11.33 12.59 -6.76
CA PHE A 391 -10.81 11.23 -6.65
C PHE A 391 -11.43 10.23 -7.63
N GLY A 392 -12.45 10.62 -8.39
CA GLY A 392 -13.15 9.74 -9.34
C GLY A 392 -12.26 9.13 -10.42
N ASP A 393 -11.10 9.72 -10.66
CA ASP A 393 -10.16 9.29 -11.68
C ASP A 393 -8.86 8.69 -11.10
N SER A 394 -8.87 8.31 -9.81
CA SER A 394 -7.68 7.76 -9.13
C SER A 394 -7.31 6.33 -9.57
N TYR A 395 -8.28 5.57 -10.05
CA TYR A 395 -8.17 4.12 -10.28
C TYR A 395 -8.55 3.60 -11.69
N PRO A 396 -9.26 4.35 -12.58
CA PRO A 396 -9.64 3.83 -13.90
C PRO A 396 -8.50 3.21 -14.70
N ALA A 397 -7.29 3.78 -14.68
CA ALA A 397 -6.14 3.23 -15.41
C ALA A 397 -5.83 1.75 -15.04
N SER A 398 -5.95 1.40 -13.76
CA SER A 398 -5.75 0.02 -13.29
C SER A 398 -6.87 -0.91 -13.77
N TYR A 399 -8.12 -0.45 -13.76
CA TYR A 399 -9.27 -1.25 -14.18
C TYR A 399 -9.32 -1.43 -15.71
N LEU A 400 -8.96 -0.40 -16.48
CA LEU A 400 -8.81 -0.49 -17.93
C LEU A 400 -7.69 -1.48 -18.31
N SER A 401 -6.60 -1.52 -17.55
CA SER A 401 -5.54 -2.52 -17.73
C SER A 401 -6.06 -3.95 -17.59
N CYS A 402 -6.91 -4.21 -16.59
CA CYS A 402 -7.51 -5.53 -16.40
C CYS A 402 -8.61 -5.86 -17.41
N ALA A 403 -9.42 -4.89 -17.81
CA ALA A 403 -10.39 -5.07 -18.90
C ALA A 403 -9.70 -5.52 -20.20
N ARG A 404 -8.51 -4.99 -20.49
CA ARG A 404 -7.71 -5.35 -21.68
C ARG A 404 -6.91 -6.65 -21.54
N TRP A 405 -6.79 -7.19 -20.33
CA TRP A 405 -5.87 -8.27 -20.01
C TRP A 405 -6.16 -9.54 -20.82
N LYS A 406 -5.13 -10.14 -21.43
CA LYS A 406 -5.30 -11.23 -22.40
C LYS A 406 -5.15 -12.64 -21.81
N VAL A 407 -4.70 -12.74 -20.56
CA VAL A 407 -4.50 -14.03 -19.88
C VAL A 407 -5.51 -14.16 -18.74
N LYS A 408 -6.12 -15.35 -18.63
CA LYS A 408 -6.98 -15.69 -17.49
C LYS A 408 -6.13 -16.34 -16.40
N GLY A 409 -6.28 -15.88 -15.16
CA GLY A 409 -5.69 -16.54 -13.99
C GLY A 409 -6.29 -17.93 -13.80
N LYS A 410 -5.44 -18.93 -13.55
CA LYS A 410 -5.88 -20.25 -13.11
C LYS A 410 -6.41 -20.14 -11.70
N GLU A 411 -7.47 -20.91 -11.44
CA GLU A 411 -8.17 -20.95 -10.17
C GLU A 411 -8.56 -19.56 -9.63
N GLN A 412 -8.99 -18.64 -10.51
CA GLN A 412 -9.58 -17.38 -10.07
C GLN A 412 -10.73 -17.66 -9.09
N TYR A 413 -10.65 -17.09 -7.88
CA TYR A 413 -11.69 -17.25 -6.88
C TYR A 413 -12.88 -16.34 -7.19
N THR A 414 -14.01 -16.94 -7.54
CA THR A 414 -15.27 -16.25 -7.88
C THR A 414 -16.41 -16.63 -6.93
N GLY A 415 -16.07 -17.05 -5.71
CA GLY A 415 -17.06 -17.38 -4.68
C GLY A 415 -17.75 -16.14 -4.11
N ASP A 416 -18.69 -16.34 -3.20
CA ASP A 416 -19.50 -15.27 -2.62
C ASP A 416 -18.87 -14.65 -1.36
N TYR A 417 -17.66 -15.07 -0.99
CA TYR A 417 -16.97 -14.64 0.23
C TYR A 417 -17.83 -14.79 1.50
N LYS A 418 -18.70 -15.82 1.53
CA LYS A 418 -19.49 -16.18 2.71
C LYS A 418 -18.95 -17.43 3.37
N ALA A 419 -18.58 -17.32 4.64
CA ALA A 419 -18.12 -18.48 5.40
C ALA A 419 -18.26 -18.30 6.90
N LYS A 420 -18.46 -19.42 7.60
CA LYS A 420 -18.25 -19.53 9.04
C LYS A 420 -16.85 -20.09 9.29
N THR A 421 -15.93 -19.21 9.68
CA THR A 421 -14.56 -19.60 10.03
C THR A 421 -14.53 -20.34 11.37
N LYS A 422 -13.48 -21.14 11.62
CA LYS A 422 -13.35 -21.90 12.88
C LYS A 422 -13.26 -21.00 14.12
N TYR A 423 -12.66 -19.82 13.98
CA TYR A 423 -12.72 -18.75 14.96
C TYR A 423 -13.04 -17.44 14.26
N PRO A 424 -13.84 -16.55 14.87
CA PRO A 424 -14.31 -15.36 14.18
C PRO A 424 -13.18 -14.40 13.82
N MET A 425 -13.33 -13.72 12.68
CA MET A 425 -12.36 -12.76 12.15
C MET A 425 -12.44 -11.41 12.87
N PHE A 426 -11.30 -10.74 12.98
CA PHE A 426 -11.21 -9.36 13.44
C PHE A 426 -10.91 -8.43 12.25
N ILE A 427 -11.77 -7.44 12.02
CA ILE A 427 -11.75 -6.59 10.83
C ILE A 427 -11.58 -5.14 11.28
N ILE A 428 -10.66 -4.40 10.66
CA ILE A 428 -10.40 -2.99 10.98
C ILE A 428 -10.56 -2.14 9.72
N GLY A 429 -11.34 -1.06 9.82
CA GLY A 429 -11.53 -0.12 8.73
C GLY A 429 -11.59 1.33 9.22
N SER A 430 -11.23 2.27 8.36
CA SER A 430 -11.33 3.71 8.63
C SER A 430 -12.25 4.39 7.61
N PRO A 431 -13.12 5.32 8.03
CA PRO A 431 -13.88 6.14 7.08
C PRO A 431 -12.97 7.09 6.27
N TYR A 432 -11.74 7.33 6.73
CA TYR A 432 -10.77 8.26 6.13
C TYR A 432 -9.66 7.53 5.37
N ASP A 433 -9.73 6.20 5.24
CA ASP A 433 -8.84 5.43 4.38
C ASP A 433 -9.39 5.41 2.94
N LEU A 434 -8.81 6.27 2.10
CA LEU A 434 -9.20 6.41 0.68
C LEU A 434 -8.73 5.25 -0.23
N ARG A 435 -8.00 4.27 0.31
CA ARG A 435 -7.62 3.04 -0.42
C ARG A 435 -8.62 1.93 -0.16
N THR A 436 -8.97 1.76 1.10
CA THR A 436 -9.70 0.59 1.60
C THR A 436 -10.63 1.02 2.75
N PRO A 437 -11.77 1.62 2.41
CA PRO A 437 -12.59 2.34 3.38
C PRO A 437 -13.39 1.42 4.31
N LEU A 438 -13.94 2.01 5.37
CA LEU A 438 -14.81 1.34 6.32
C LEU A 438 -16.03 0.66 5.66
N SER A 439 -16.56 1.18 4.56
CA SER A 439 -17.66 0.54 3.81
C SER A 439 -17.26 -0.85 3.32
N SER A 440 -16.04 -1.00 2.79
CA SER A 440 -15.48 -2.27 2.37
C SER A 440 -15.27 -3.23 3.55
N ALA A 441 -14.80 -2.73 4.70
CA ALA A 441 -14.69 -3.53 5.92
C ALA A 441 -16.04 -4.08 6.39
N LYS A 442 -17.08 -3.25 6.38
CA LYS A 442 -18.46 -3.67 6.71
C LYS A 442 -19.01 -4.68 5.70
N ASN A 443 -18.72 -4.49 4.40
CA ASN A 443 -19.14 -5.43 3.37
C ASN A 443 -18.49 -6.82 3.55
N VAL A 444 -17.19 -6.86 3.84
CA VAL A 444 -16.49 -8.13 4.15
C VAL A 444 -17.08 -8.78 5.39
N SER A 445 -17.29 -8.03 6.47
CA SER A 445 -17.86 -8.57 7.71
C SER A 445 -19.24 -9.20 7.51
N ALA A 446 -20.07 -8.65 6.62
CA ALA A 446 -21.38 -9.19 6.29
C ALA A 446 -21.33 -10.60 5.67
N GLY A 447 -20.20 -11.02 5.10
CA GLY A 447 -20.00 -12.37 4.58
C GLY A 447 -19.46 -13.39 5.60
N PHE A 448 -18.74 -12.92 6.63
CA PHE A 448 -18.04 -13.82 7.57
C PHE A 448 -18.74 -13.87 8.94
N GLU A 449 -19.42 -14.99 9.21
CA GLU A 449 -20.24 -15.17 10.42
C GLU A 449 -19.41 -14.97 11.70
N GLY A 450 -19.94 -14.14 12.60
CA GLY A 450 -19.33 -13.84 13.90
C GLY A 450 -18.13 -12.89 13.84
N SER A 451 -17.72 -12.43 12.65
CA SER A 451 -16.66 -11.42 12.53
C SER A 451 -17.05 -10.10 13.22
N VAL A 452 -16.07 -9.35 13.70
CA VAL A 452 -16.28 -8.04 14.34
C VAL A 452 -15.49 -6.98 13.61
N VAL A 453 -16.16 -5.86 13.32
CA VAL A 453 -15.55 -4.64 12.76
C VAL A 453 -15.23 -3.66 13.88
N LEU A 454 -13.97 -3.21 13.93
CA LEU A 454 -13.56 -2.03 14.66
C LEU A 454 -13.38 -0.87 13.69
N GLN A 455 -14.04 0.24 13.97
CA GLN A 455 -13.84 1.48 13.24
C GLN A 455 -12.65 2.23 13.85
N HIS A 456 -11.66 2.55 13.04
CA HIS A 456 -10.52 3.37 13.44
C HIS A 456 -10.57 4.72 12.73
N ASN A 457 -10.74 5.81 13.46
CA ASN A 457 -10.94 7.17 12.91
C ASN A 457 -9.63 7.89 12.55
N GLY A 458 -8.58 7.13 12.25
CA GLY A 458 -7.32 7.68 11.76
C GLY A 458 -7.37 8.07 10.28
N LEU A 459 -6.83 9.24 9.94
CA LEU A 459 -6.48 9.58 8.55
C LEU A 459 -5.15 8.90 8.20
N GLY A 460 -5.20 7.96 7.26
CA GLY A 460 -4.09 7.12 6.85
C GLY A 460 -4.59 5.76 6.40
N HIS A 461 -3.68 4.97 5.84
CA HIS A 461 -4.01 3.64 5.36
C HIS A 461 -3.62 2.58 6.38
N THR A 462 -4.61 1.84 6.90
CA THR A 462 -4.45 0.86 7.99
C THR A 462 -4.01 1.49 9.33
N VAL A 463 -4.08 0.73 10.42
CA VAL A 463 -3.53 1.13 11.74
C VAL A 463 -2.01 1.31 11.69
N ARG A 464 -1.34 0.78 10.66
CA ARG A 464 0.09 1.01 10.46
C ARG A 464 0.43 2.47 10.13
N TYR A 465 -0.31 3.11 9.23
CA TYR A 465 0.02 4.49 8.82
C TYR A 465 -0.86 5.54 9.50
N SER A 466 -1.79 5.10 10.34
CA SER A 466 -2.51 5.94 11.29
C SER A 466 -2.66 5.18 12.62
N PRO A 467 -1.59 5.03 13.42
CA PRO A 467 -1.64 4.28 14.67
C PRO A 467 -2.49 4.94 15.76
N GLY A 468 -3.11 4.10 16.58
CA GLY A 468 -3.81 4.48 17.81
C GLY A 468 -3.80 3.34 18.83
N GLN A 469 -3.53 3.64 20.09
CA GLN A 469 -3.25 2.65 21.12
C GLN A 469 -4.49 1.80 21.44
N CYS A 470 -5.69 2.36 21.25
CA CYS A 470 -6.97 1.65 21.29
C CYS A 470 -7.01 0.47 20.29
N ALA A 471 -6.82 0.74 19.00
CA ALA A 471 -6.85 -0.29 17.95
C ALA A 471 -5.70 -1.28 18.09
N ILE A 472 -4.49 -0.79 18.40
CA ILE A 472 -3.30 -1.62 18.65
C ILE A 472 -3.55 -2.60 19.82
N ASN A 473 -4.16 -2.15 20.91
CA ASN A 473 -4.45 -3.01 22.06
C ASN A 473 -5.52 -4.07 21.73
N ALA A 474 -6.52 -3.73 20.91
CA ALA A 474 -7.49 -4.70 20.42
C ALA A 474 -6.81 -5.80 19.58
N VAL A 475 -5.91 -5.44 18.66
CA VAL A 475 -5.12 -6.39 17.87
C VAL A 475 -4.28 -7.29 18.79
N ARG A 476 -3.58 -6.70 19.77
CA ARG A 476 -2.79 -7.44 20.76
C ARG A 476 -3.65 -8.43 21.55
N ALA A 477 -4.81 -8.01 22.04
CA ALA A 477 -5.71 -8.87 22.81
C ALA A 477 -6.20 -10.05 21.96
N TYR A 478 -6.69 -9.77 20.75
CA TYR A 478 -7.19 -10.79 19.84
C TYR A 478 -6.16 -11.88 19.51
N PHE A 479 -4.92 -11.51 19.16
CA PHE A 479 -3.88 -12.52 18.91
C PHE A 479 -3.47 -13.28 20.18
N ASN A 480 -3.43 -12.61 21.34
CA ASN A 480 -2.94 -13.24 22.58
C ASN A 480 -3.93 -14.22 23.20
N ASN A 481 -5.22 -13.89 23.22
CA ASN A 481 -6.23 -14.67 23.93
C ASN A 481 -7.55 -14.83 23.15
N GLY A 482 -7.69 -14.22 21.97
CA GLY A 482 -8.92 -14.28 21.17
C GLY A 482 -10.01 -13.30 21.56
N THR A 483 -9.71 -12.32 22.43
CA THR A 483 -10.67 -11.27 22.77
C THR A 483 -10.90 -10.38 21.55
N LEU A 484 -12.14 -10.35 21.07
CA LEU A 484 -12.62 -9.38 20.09
C LEU A 484 -13.10 -8.10 20.82
N PRO A 485 -13.01 -6.93 20.18
CA PRO A 485 -13.66 -5.73 20.72
C PRO A 485 -15.19 -5.91 20.73
N GLU A 486 -15.88 -5.06 21.51
CA GLU A 486 -17.34 -5.00 21.45
C GLU A 486 -17.80 -4.52 20.08
N GLU A 487 -18.95 -5.01 19.61
CA GLU A 487 -19.52 -4.57 18.34
C GLU A 487 -19.79 -3.06 18.37
N GLY A 488 -19.41 -2.36 17.30
CA GLY A 488 -19.53 -0.90 17.24
C GLY A 488 -18.41 -0.14 17.96
N THR A 489 -17.36 -0.81 18.43
CA THR A 489 -16.16 -0.13 18.96
C THR A 489 -15.58 0.83 17.92
N VAL A 490 -15.37 2.08 18.37
CA VAL A 490 -14.69 3.13 17.62
C VAL A 490 -13.41 3.49 18.38
N CYS A 491 -12.28 3.49 17.67
CA CYS A 491 -10.99 3.95 18.18
C CYS A 491 -10.58 5.23 17.45
N GLU A 492 -9.94 6.13 18.19
CA GLU A 492 -9.31 7.33 17.66
C GLU A 492 -7.80 7.12 17.49
N PRO A 493 -7.13 7.86 16.58
CA PRO A 493 -5.67 7.97 16.62
C PRO A 493 -5.24 8.70 17.89
N ASP A 494 -4.05 8.37 18.41
CA ASP A 494 -3.56 9.01 19.64
C ASP A 494 -3.10 10.45 19.41
N PHE A 495 -2.75 10.78 18.16
CA PHE A 495 -2.20 12.08 17.77
C PHE A 495 -2.89 12.60 16.52
N ASP A 496 -3.07 13.92 16.46
CA ASP A 496 -3.46 14.60 15.22
C ASP A 496 -2.30 14.61 14.21
N ILE A 497 -2.63 14.61 12.91
CA ILE A 497 -1.67 14.57 11.80
C ILE A 497 -0.78 15.82 11.72
N PHE A 498 -1.16 16.93 12.37
CA PHE A 498 -0.37 18.15 12.50
C PHE A 498 0.31 18.31 13.87
N SER A 499 0.23 17.31 14.75
CA SER A 499 0.83 17.38 16.10
C SER A 499 2.37 17.40 16.10
N GLY A 500 3.01 16.98 15.01
CA GLY A 500 4.46 16.84 14.90
C GLY A 500 5.02 15.51 15.46
N HIS A 501 4.16 14.63 15.97
CA HIS A 501 4.55 13.29 16.41
C HIS A 501 4.83 12.37 15.21
N SER A 502 5.94 11.63 15.30
CA SER A 502 6.30 10.60 14.33
C SER A 502 5.44 9.36 14.48
N LEU A 503 5.28 8.60 13.38
CA LEU A 503 4.60 7.30 13.40
C LEU A 503 5.15 6.35 14.49
N ARG A 504 6.47 6.38 14.72
CA ARG A 504 7.12 5.53 15.73
C ARG A 504 6.69 5.87 17.15
N GLU A 505 6.56 7.15 17.47
CA GLU A 505 6.09 7.60 18.78
C GLU A 505 4.65 7.14 19.03
N SER A 506 3.82 7.14 17.99
CA SER A 506 2.43 6.67 18.05
C SER A 506 2.26 5.15 18.24
N PHE A 507 3.32 4.35 18.11
CA PHE A 507 3.27 2.91 18.43
C PHE A 507 3.68 2.58 19.88
N LEU A 508 4.27 3.55 20.59
CA LEU A 508 4.73 3.39 21.95
C LEU A 508 3.64 3.88 22.92
N PRO A 509 3.33 3.14 24.00
CA PRO A 509 2.42 3.63 25.02
C PRO A 509 2.96 4.89 25.68
N GLU A 510 2.04 5.72 26.16
CA GLU A 510 2.34 6.90 26.96
C GLU A 510 3.35 6.57 28.07
N GLY A 511 4.42 7.37 28.16
CA GLY A 511 5.46 7.26 29.19
C GLY A 511 6.69 6.40 28.83
N LEU A 512 6.66 5.61 27.74
CA LEU A 512 7.83 4.84 27.28
C LEU A 512 8.59 5.49 26.11
N GLY A 513 8.06 6.58 25.54
CA GLY A 513 8.73 7.38 24.51
C GLY A 513 9.85 8.30 25.04
N ASN A 514 9.92 8.54 26.34
CA ASN A 514 10.91 9.43 26.95
C ASN A 514 12.23 8.70 27.26
N GLY A 515 12.92 8.36 26.19
CA GLY A 515 14.33 7.97 26.19
C GLY A 515 15.28 9.10 25.80
N THR A 516 14.81 10.36 25.64
CA THR A 516 15.65 11.57 25.58
C THR A 516 14.80 12.78 25.91
N ASN A 517 15.03 13.41 27.06
CA ASN A 517 14.63 14.81 27.29
C ASN A 517 15.36 15.69 26.27
N GLY A 518 14.73 15.88 25.12
CA GLY A 518 15.00 16.96 24.20
C GLY A 518 13.65 17.46 23.75
N THR A 519 13.25 18.65 24.18
CA THR A 519 12.17 19.39 23.55
C THR A 519 12.41 19.36 22.05
N ALA A 520 11.67 18.54 21.31
CA ALA A 520 11.63 18.65 19.86
C ALA A 520 11.16 20.08 19.60
N ALA A 521 12.04 20.92 19.05
CA ALA A 521 11.67 22.26 18.67
C ALA A 521 10.46 22.14 17.74
N LYS A 522 9.35 22.78 18.11
CA LYS A 522 8.25 23.03 17.18
C LYS A 522 8.90 23.57 15.90
N PRO A 523 8.69 22.97 14.73
CA PRO A 523 9.14 23.61 13.50
C PRO A 523 8.32 24.88 13.37
N GLY A 524 8.92 26.02 13.72
CA GLY A 524 8.28 27.31 13.54
C GLY A 524 8.12 27.57 12.04
N ALA A 525 6.97 28.10 11.64
CA ALA A 525 6.62 28.42 10.25
C ALA A 525 7.59 29.39 9.52
N ASN A 526 8.65 29.87 10.19
CA ASN A 526 9.61 30.87 9.70
C ASN A 526 11.09 30.50 9.95
N ALA A 527 11.45 29.23 10.18
CA ALA A 527 12.87 28.87 10.20
C ALA A 527 13.48 29.07 8.80
N PRO A 528 14.54 29.89 8.63
CA PRO A 528 15.17 30.06 7.33
C PRO A 528 15.76 28.72 6.89
N LEU A 529 15.40 28.28 5.68
CA LEU A 529 16.06 27.16 5.01
C LEU A 529 17.43 27.62 4.50
N GLU A 530 18.39 27.84 5.40
CA GLU A 530 19.78 28.09 5.04
C GLU A 530 20.51 26.76 4.85
N PHE A 531 20.91 26.48 3.62
CA PHE A 531 21.86 25.42 3.27
C PHE A 531 23.27 25.98 3.42
N GLU A 532 23.91 25.77 4.56
CA GLU A 532 25.36 25.96 4.67
C GLU A 532 26.10 24.65 4.37
N SER A 533 26.88 24.69 3.29
CA SER A 533 27.89 23.72 2.95
C SER A 533 29.10 23.86 3.90
N GLY A 534 29.27 22.96 4.86
CA GLY A 534 30.47 22.98 5.70
C GLY A 534 30.46 21.93 6.80
N ALA A 535 31.55 21.16 6.87
CA ALA A 535 31.72 20.07 7.82
C ALA A 535 31.74 20.52 9.29
N ALA A 536 30.74 20.11 10.07
CA ALA A 536 30.85 19.91 11.52
C ALA A 536 29.73 18.97 12.00
N ALA A 537 30.11 17.87 12.64
CA ALA A 537 29.23 16.81 13.12
C ALA A 537 28.45 17.22 14.37
N GLY A 538 27.16 16.88 14.44
CA GLY A 538 26.42 16.90 15.71
C GLY A 538 24.89 16.83 15.61
N ARG A 539 24.33 15.61 15.68
CA ARG A 539 22.98 15.28 16.19
C ARG A 539 21.77 16.04 15.60
N VAL A 540 21.37 15.73 14.38
CA VAL A 540 19.95 15.69 13.94
C VAL A 540 19.84 14.65 12.81
N GLY A 541 18.80 13.80 12.83
CA GLY A 541 18.33 13.05 11.65
C GLY A 541 18.94 11.67 11.39
N TRP A 542 18.46 10.64 12.11
CA TRP A 542 18.74 9.23 11.75
C TRP A 542 18.04 8.79 10.45
N THR A 543 17.04 9.53 9.97
CA THR A 543 16.33 9.30 8.70
C THR A 543 17.11 9.75 7.46
N LEU A 544 17.96 10.79 7.57
CA LEU A 544 18.72 11.31 6.41
C LEU A 544 19.96 10.48 6.05
N ARG A 545 20.48 9.68 6.98
CA ARG A 545 21.69 8.87 6.77
C ARG A 545 21.51 7.80 5.69
N TRP A 546 20.27 7.39 5.43
CA TRP A 546 19.91 6.38 4.44
C TRP A 546 19.94 6.87 2.99
N VAL A 547 19.59 8.14 2.74
CA VAL A 547 19.64 8.72 1.38
C VAL A 547 21.09 8.77 0.89
N VAL A 548 22.03 9.07 1.78
CA VAL A 548 23.46 9.16 1.44
C VAL A 548 24.11 7.77 1.29
N LEU A 549 23.68 6.75 2.06
CA LEU A 549 24.22 5.39 1.92
C LEU A 549 23.76 4.69 0.64
N SER A 550 22.51 4.90 0.20
CA SER A 550 22.00 4.34 -1.06
C SER A 550 22.77 4.84 -2.28
N LEU A 551 23.24 6.09 -2.26
CA LEU A 551 24.10 6.68 -3.30
C LEU A 551 25.50 6.04 -3.35
N ALA A 552 26.04 5.61 -2.21
CA ALA A 552 27.36 4.97 -2.15
C ALA A 552 27.33 3.52 -2.66
N VAL A 553 26.25 2.79 -2.41
CA VAL A 553 26.06 1.41 -2.91
C VAL A 553 25.80 1.40 -4.42
N PHE A 554 25.07 2.39 -4.95
CA PHE A 554 24.84 2.52 -6.40
C PHE A 554 26.11 2.86 -7.20
N ARG A 555 27.02 3.69 -6.66
CA ARG A 555 28.32 3.99 -7.31
C ARG A 555 29.28 2.80 -7.36
N ALA A 556 29.18 1.87 -6.41
CA ALA A 556 30.04 0.68 -6.40
C ALA A 556 29.58 -0.41 -7.39
N ALA A 557 28.30 -0.42 -7.79
CA ALA A 557 27.73 -1.41 -8.70
C ALA A 557 27.88 -1.06 -10.20
N TRP A 558 28.15 0.20 -10.52
CA TRP A 558 28.44 0.68 -11.87
C TRP A 558 29.77 1.41 -11.83
N GLY A 559 30.85 0.72 -12.21
CA GLY A 559 32.19 1.30 -12.24
C GLY A 559 32.23 2.59 -13.08
N MET A 560 32.20 3.73 -12.38
CA MET A 560 32.70 5.03 -12.80
C MET A 560 33.51 5.62 -11.65
#